data_AF-A0A958GUE4-F1
#
_entry.id   AF-A0A958GUE4-F1
#
_cell.length_a   1.000
_cell.length_b   1.000
_cell.length_c   1.000
_cell.angle_alpha   90.00
_cell.angle_beta   90.00
_cell.angle_gamma   90.00
#
_symmetry.space_group_name_H-M   'P 1'
#
loop_
_entity.id
_entity.type
_entity.pdbx_description
1 polymer ?
#
loop_
_entity_poly.entity_id
_entity_poly.type
_entity_poly.pdbx_seq_one_letter_code
_entity_poly.pdbx_strand_id
1 'polypeptide(L)'
;MTKLNWNRIVLGGLAAGVALVLMDMITMGGIFNAQISAAMASIGLNWEDGGPADLAFMIAFNLIVSFFAVWLYAHLKTRYGPGPRTALIVGLVVWVIVYVQEGLTLRMIFPTSVVGIVLMVGLVEALVVSQIGAYLYRD
;
A
#
# COMPACT_ATOMS: atom_id res chain seq x y z
N MET A 1 -0.20 -21.47 21.34
CA MET A 1 -0.49 -20.39 20.37
C MET A 1 -0.31 -19.07 21.10
N THR A 2 0.66 -18.24 20.69
CA THR A 2 0.85 -16.92 21.31
C THR A 2 -0.38 -16.07 21.03
N LYS A 3 -0.97 -15.45 22.07
CA LYS A 3 -2.19 -14.64 21.93
C LYS A 3 -1.86 -13.40 21.10
N LEU A 4 -2.52 -13.22 19.96
CA LEU A 4 -2.37 -12.01 19.14
C LEU A 4 -2.87 -10.78 19.90
N ASN A 5 -2.07 -9.72 19.87
CA ASN A 5 -2.45 -8.44 20.43
C ASN A 5 -3.28 -7.65 19.41
N TRP A 6 -4.59 -7.91 19.37
CA TRP A 6 -5.51 -7.26 18.43
C TRP A 6 -5.52 -5.73 18.55
N ASN A 7 -5.39 -5.18 19.76
CA ASN A 7 -5.33 -3.73 19.95
C ASN A 7 -4.14 -3.12 19.21
N ARG A 8 -2.97 -3.78 19.26
CA ARG A 8 -1.79 -3.31 18.52
C ARG A 8 -1.88 -3.56 17.03
N ILE A 9 -2.57 -4.62 16.59
CA ILE A 9 -2.82 -4.84 15.15
C ILE A 9 -3.70 -3.71 14.61
N VAL A 10 -4.79 -3.38 15.30
CA VAL A 10 -5.71 -2.30 14.89
C VAL A 10 -4.99 -0.95 14.90
N LEU A 11 -4.30 -0.60 15.99
CA LEU A 11 -3.58 0.68 16.09
C LEU A 11 -2.43 0.79 15.09
N GLY A 12 -1.63 -0.26 14.94
CA GLY A 12 -0.52 -0.32 13.98
C GLY A 12 -1.04 -0.26 12.55
N GLY A 13 -2.11 -0.98 12.24
CA GLY A 13 -2.76 -0.99 10.93
C GLY A 13 -3.35 0.36 10.56
N LEU A 14 -4.03 1.04 11.49
CA LEU A 14 -4.58 2.37 11.27
C LEU A 14 -3.48 3.40 11.00
N ALA A 15 -2.44 3.43 11.82
CA ALA A 15 -1.32 4.35 11.64
C ALA A 15 -0.54 4.08 10.35
N ALA A 16 -0.30 2.81 10.02
CA ALA A 16 0.33 2.41 8.77
C ALA A 16 -0.55 2.77 7.56
N GLY A 17 -1.87 2.62 7.67
CA GLY A 17 -2.80 2.99 6.61
C GLY A 17 -2.95 4.48 6.40
N VAL A 18 -2.91 5.29 7.46
CA VAL A 18 -2.81 6.76 7.31
C VAL A 18 -1.52 7.13 6.61
N ALA A 19 -0.39 6.50 6.98
CA ALA A 19 0.87 6.73 6.29
C ALA A 19 0.79 6.35 4.80
N LEU A 20 0.15 5.21 4.47
CA LEU A 20 -0.05 4.78 3.09
C LEU A 20 -0.88 5.79 2.29
N VAL A 21 -2.02 6.24 2.84
CA VAL A 21 -2.87 7.26 2.19
C VAL A 21 -2.07 8.55 1.91
N LEU A 22 -1.29 9.02 2.88
CA LEU A 22 -0.46 10.21 2.69
C LEU A 22 0.62 10.01 1.64
N MET A 23 1.25 8.84 1.60
CA MET A 23 2.25 8.52 0.58
C MET A 23 1.62 8.51 -0.80
N ASP A 24 0.48 7.83 -0.97
CA ASP A 24 -0.25 7.75 -2.24
C ASP A 24 -0.70 9.13 -2.74
N MET A 25 -1.21 9.99 -1.84
CA MET A 25 -1.53 11.38 -2.16
C MET A 25 -0.31 12.17 -2.62
N ILE A 26 0.85 11.97 -2.00
CA ILE A 26 2.09 12.67 -2.38
C ILE A 26 2.63 12.12 -3.70
N THR A 27 2.60 10.81 -3.91
CA THR A 27 3.21 10.14 -5.05
C THR A 27 2.29 10.25 -6.27
N MET A 28 1.10 9.65 -6.24
CA MET A 28 0.15 9.62 -7.36
C MET A 28 -0.56 10.95 -7.53
N GLY A 29 -1.01 11.55 -6.43
CA GLY A 29 -1.71 12.84 -6.44
C GLY A 29 -0.79 14.04 -6.68
N GLY A 30 0.51 13.91 -6.38
CA GLY A 30 1.50 14.99 -6.48
C GLY A 30 2.60 14.73 -7.52
N ILE A 31 3.62 13.96 -7.12
CA ILE A 31 4.88 13.78 -7.88
C ILE A 31 4.64 13.25 -9.29
N PHE A 32 3.75 12.26 -9.43
CA PHE A 32 3.46 11.58 -10.69
C PHE A 32 2.13 11.98 -11.32
N ASN A 33 1.46 13.00 -10.76
CA ASN A 33 0.12 13.41 -11.20
C ASN A 33 0.08 13.68 -12.70
N ALA A 34 1.06 14.41 -13.24
CA ALA A 34 1.09 14.72 -14.67
C ALA A 34 1.14 13.46 -15.56
N GLN A 35 1.91 12.44 -15.16
CA GLN A 35 2.02 11.18 -15.89
C GLN A 35 0.73 10.36 -15.78
N ILE A 36 0.12 10.30 -14.59
CA ILE A 36 -1.15 9.60 -14.37
C ILE A 36 -2.28 10.28 -15.14
N SER A 37 -2.40 11.61 -15.03
CA SER A 37 -3.40 12.42 -15.73
C SER A 37 -3.28 12.29 -17.25
N ALA A 38 -2.07 12.29 -17.80
CA ALA A 38 -1.85 12.07 -19.24
C ALA A 38 -2.27 10.67 -19.69
N ALA A 39 -1.99 9.64 -18.86
CA ALA A 39 -2.39 8.27 -19.15
C ALA A 39 -3.92 8.09 -19.08
N MET A 40 -4.58 8.66 -18.08
CA MET A 40 -6.05 8.69 -17.97
C MET A 40 -6.68 9.38 -19.18
N ALA A 41 -6.15 10.54 -19.59
CA ALA A 41 -6.65 11.28 -20.74
C ALA A 41 -6.54 10.48 -22.05
N SER A 42 -5.52 9.63 -22.18
CA SER A 42 -5.33 8.78 -23.37
C SER A 42 -6.44 7.75 -23.60
N ILE A 43 -7.19 7.41 -22.54
CA ILE A 43 -8.35 6.51 -22.58
C ILE A 43 -9.67 7.25 -22.39
N GLY A 44 -9.67 8.60 -22.49
CA GLY A 44 -10.87 9.43 -22.40
C GLY A 44 -11.42 9.61 -20.98
N LEU A 45 -10.59 9.42 -19.95
CA LEU A 45 -10.95 9.67 -18.55
C LEU A 45 -10.13 10.84 -18.00
N ASN A 46 -10.65 11.58 -17.00
CA ASN A 46 -9.83 12.53 -16.25
C ASN A 46 -9.56 11.98 -14.84
N TRP A 47 -8.30 12.07 -14.43
CA TRP A 47 -7.87 11.64 -13.09
C TRP A 47 -8.55 12.42 -11.97
N GLU A 48 -8.80 13.71 -12.19
CA GLU A 48 -9.41 14.62 -11.22
C GLU A 48 -10.93 14.52 -11.12
N ASP A 49 -11.58 13.74 -11.99
CA ASP A 49 -13.04 13.56 -11.96
C ASP A 49 -13.52 12.67 -10.79
N GLY A 50 -12.58 12.08 -10.03
CA GLY A 50 -12.87 11.25 -8.87
C GLY A 50 -13.70 12.00 -7.81
N GLY A 51 -14.84 11.43 -7.43
CA GLY A 51 -15.74 12.02 -6.45
C GLY A 51 -15.39 11.67 -5.00
N PRO A 52 -16.17 12.17 -4.02
CA PRO A 52 -16.00 11.80 -2.61
C PRO A 52 -16.08 10.29 -2.35
N ALA A 53 -16.82 9.56 -3.18
CA ALA A 53 -16.94 8.11 -3.10
C ALA A 53 -15.63 7.40 -3.48
N ASP A 54 -14.93 7.85 -4.52
CA ASP A 54 -13.66 7.28 -4.97
C ASP A 54 -12.56 7.56 -3.94
N LEU A 55 -12.54 8.77 -3.38
CA LEU A 55 -11.63 9.12 -2.28
C LEU A 55 -11.90 8.24 -1.04
N ALA A 56 -13.16 8.03 -0.68
CA ALA A 56 -13.52 7.17 0.45
C ALA A 56 -13.10 5.72 0.20
N PHE A 57 -13.26 5.22 -1.02
CA PHE A 57 -12.81 3.88 -1.42
C PHE A 57 -11.28 3.75 -1.31
N MET A 58 -10.53 4.71 -1.85
CA MET A 58 -9.06 4.73 -1.78
C MET A 58 -8.56 4.70 -0.34
N ILE A 59 -9.13 5.56 0.53
CA ILE A 59 -8.79 5.59 1.96
C ILE A 59 -9.12 4.23 2.62
N ALA A 60 -10.32 3.71 2.40
CA ALA A 60 -10.75 2.44 2.99
C ALA A 60 -9.85 1.28 2.56
N PHE A 61 -9.51 1.21 1.26
CA PHE A 61 -8.66 0.17 0.71
C PHE A 61 -7.24 0.23 1.30
N ASN A 62 -6.63 1.42 1.36
CA ASN A 62 -5.30 1.61 1.95
C ASN A 62 -5.26 1.25 3.45
N LEU A 63 -6.32 1.56 4.20
CA LEU A 63 -6.47 1.14 5.60
C LEU A 63 -6.57 -0.39 5.73
N ILE A 64 -7.34 -1.04 4.86
CA ILE A 64 -7.51 -2.50 4.85
C ILE A 64 -6.18 -3.20 4.54
N VAL A 65 -5.48 -2.78 3.47
CA VAL A 65 -4.18 -3.34 3.08
C VAL A 65 -3.19 -3.21 4.24
N SER A 66 -3.12 -2.04 4.86
CA SER A 66 -2.19 -1.79 5.97
C SER A 66 -2.53 -2.57 7.22
N PHE A 67 -3.82 -2.74 7.53
CA PHE A 67 -4.27 -3.63 8.59
C PHE A 67 -3.81 -5.07 8.37
N PHE A 68 -4.02 -5.60 7.15
CA PHE A 68 -3.59 -6.96 6.82
C PHE A 68 -2.06 -7.10 6.80
N ALA A 69 -1.32 -6.06 6.42
CA ALA A 69 0.14 -6.05 6.52
C ALA A 69 0.60 -6.24 7.99
N VAL A 70 0.03 -5.49 8.93
CA VAL A 70 0.37 -5.62 10.36
C VAL A 70 -0.07 -6.97 10.93
N TRP A 71 -1.27 -7.42 10.56
CA TRP A 71 -1.75 -8.75 10.93
C TRP A 71 -0.82 -9.86 10.41
N LEU A 72 -0.34 -9.76 9.16
CA LEU A 72 0.60 -10.71 8.58
C LEU A 72 1.95 -10.66 9.30
N TYR A 73 2.47 -9.47 9.62
CA TYR A 73 3.67 -9.30 10.42
C TYR A 73 3.55 -9.99 11.79
N ALA A 74 2.39 -9.86 12.45
CA ALA A 74 2.12 -10.48 13.74
C ALA A 74 2.20 -12.01 13.69
N HIS A 75 1.81 -12.63 12.58
CA HIS A 75 1.96 -14.06 12.37
C HIS A 75 3.39 -14.44 12.02
N LEU A 76 4.01 -13.72 11.07
CA LEU A 76 5.33 -14.05 10.54
C LEU A 76 6.44 -13.87 11.58
N LYS A 77 6.31 -12.92 12.52
CA LYS A 77 7.33 -12.72 13.57
C LYS A 77 7.52 -13.95 14.47
N THR A 78 6.50 -14.81 14.60
CA THR A 78 6.61 -16.04 15.40
C THR A 78 7.54 -17.08 14.76
N ARG A 79 7.75 -16.99 13.44
CA ARG A 79 8.58 -17.92 12.65
C ARG A 79 9.93 -17.31 12.26
N TYR A 80 9.93 -16.04 11.86
CA TYR A 80 11.11 -15.34 11.34
C TYR A 80 11.78 -14.43 12.39
N GLY A 81 11.21 -14.33 13.59
CA GLY A 81 11.65 -13.42 14.65
C GLY A 81 11.06 -12.01 14.49
N PRO A 82 10.99 -11.23 15.58
CA PRO A 82 10.59 -9.82 15.52
C PRO A 82 11.69 -8.98 14.85
N GLY A 83 11.29 -7.94 14.11
CA GLY A 83 12.22 -6.92 13.63
C GLY A 83 12.04 -6.53 12.15
N PRO A 84 12.92 -5.64 11.66
CA PRO A 84 12.76 -4.99 10.36
C PRO A 84 12.86 -5.98 9.19
N ARG A 85 13.62 -7.08 9.33
CA ARG A 85 13.73 -8.11 8.28
C ARG A 85 12.38 -8.79 8.01
N THR A 86 11.64 -9.15 9.05
CA THR A 86 10.31 -9.75 8.91
C THR A 86 9.32 -8.76 8.31
N ALA A 87 9.42 -7.47 8.68
CA ALA A 87 8.62 -6.42 8.09
C ALA A 87 8.92 -6.19 6.60
N LEU A 88 10.19 -6.31 6.16
CA LEU A 88 10.53 -6.27 4.73
C LEU A 88 9.88 -7.43 3.97
N ILE A 89 9.91 -8.64 4.53
CA ILE A 89 9.24 -9.80 3.91
C ILE A 89 7.74 -9.54 3.77
N VAL A 90 7.09 -9.01 4.80
CA VAL A 90 5.67 -8.63 4.75
C VAL A 90 5.42 -7.58 3.67
N GLY A 91 6.24 -6.53 3.61
CA GLY A 91 6.13 -5.48 2.61
C GLY A 91 6.28 -6.03 1.19
N LEU A 92 7.23 -6.94 0.95
CA LEU A 92 7.37 -7.62 -0.33
C LEU A 92 6.17 -8.50 -0.68
N VAL A 93 5.59 -9.21 0.29
CA VAL A 93 4.38 -10.00 0.08
C VAL A 93 3.20 -9.11 -0.29
N VAL A 94 2.99 -8.02 0.45
CA VAL A 94 1.94 -7.02 0.14
C VAL A 94 2.18 -6.41 -1.24
N TRP A 95 3.42 -6.07 -1.56
CA TRP A 95 3.80 -5.52 -2.86
C TRP A 95 3.42 -6.45 -4.02
N VAL A 96 3.73 -7.74 -3.92
CA VAL A 96 3.38 -8.72 -4.94
C VAL A 96 1.86 -8.90 -5.05
N ILE A 97 1.15 -8.97 -3.94
CA ILE A 97 -0.29 -9.28 -3.96
C ILE A 97 -1.10 -8.09 -4.46
N VAL A 98 -0.74 -6.86 -4.07
CA VAL A 98 -1.49 -5.65 -4.39
C VAL A 98 -0.95 -5.03 -5.67
N TYR A 99 0.27 -4.50 -5.63
CA TYR A 99 0.78 -3.66 -6.71
C TYR A 99 1.22 -4.43 -7.95
N VAL A 100 1.80 -5.63 -7.82
CA VAL A 100 2.13 -6.42 -9.02
C VAL A 100 0.86 -6.89 -9.72
N GLN A 101 -0.17 -7.27 -8.96
CA GLN A 101 -1.48 -7.61 -9.52
C GLN A 101 -2.13 -6.42 -10.24
N GLU A 102 -2.07 -5.22 -9.64
CA GLU A 102 -2.52 -3.98 -10.27
C GLU A 102 -1.72 -3.63 -11.52
N GLY A 103 -0.39 -3.71 -11.48
CA GLY A 103 0.45 -3.45 -12.66
C GLY A 103 0.12 -4.39 -13.83
N LEU A 104 -0.19 -5.66 -13.54
CA LEU A 104 -0.60 -6.65 -14.54
C LEU A 104 -1.96 -6.37 -15.17
N THR A 105 -2.87 -5.68 -14.48
CA THR A 105 -4.15 -5.23 -15.06
C THR A 105 -3.97 -3.92 -15.81
N LEU A 106 -3.26 -2.96 -15.23
CA LEU A 106 -3.02 -1.63 -15.81
C LEU A 106 -2.23 -1.69 -17.13
N ARG A 107 -1.32 -2.65 -17.32
CA ARG A 107 -0.57 -2.81 -18.59
C ARG A 107 -1.44 -3.06 -19.82
N MET A 108 -2.71 -3.46 -19.64
CA MET A 108 -3.64 -3.68 -20.77
C MET A 108 -4.21 -2.37 -21.31
N ILE A 109 -4.16 -1.29 -20.52
CA ILE A 109 -4.81 0.00 -20.82
C ILE A 109 -3.82 1.17 -20.80
N PHE A 110 -2.73 1.07 -20.05
CA PHE A 110 -1.76 2.16 -19.88
C PHE A 110 -0.37 1.83 -20.41
N PRO A 111 0.42 2.87 -20.77
CA PRO A 111 1.81 2.70 -21.18
C PRO A 111 2.66 2.03 -20.09
N THR A 112 3.68 1.28 -20.52
CA THR A 112 4.61 0.59 -19.61
C THR A 112 5.34 1.55 -18.65
N SER A 113 5.53 2.81 -19.03
CA SER A 113 6.11 3.84 -18.15
C SER A 113 5.25 4.09 -16.91
N VAL A 114 3.93 4.18 -17.05
CA VAL A 114 3.01 4.38 -15.92
C VAL A 114 2.89 3.13 -15.07
N VAL A 115 2.83 1.96 -15.69
CA VAL A 115 2.88 0.68 -14.97
C VAL A 115 4.16 0.59 -14.14
N GLY A 116 5.31 0.99 -14.70
CA GLY A 116 6.58 1.04 -13.98
C GLY A 116 6.54 1.98 -12.78
N ILE A 117 5.91 3.16 -12.91
CA ILE A 117 5.72 4.11 -11.79
C ILE A 117 4.91 3.45 -10.67
N VAL A 118 3.74 2.87 -10.97
CA VAL A 118 2.87 2.22 -9.97
C VAL A 118 3.62 1.10 -9.23
N LEU A 119 4.34 0.25 -9.95
CA LEU A 119 5.10 -0.85 -9.35
C LEU A 119 6.23 -0.35 -8.44
N MET A 120 6.97 0.68 -8.85
CA MET A 120 8.10 1.21 -8.09
C MET A 120 7.64 1.99 -6.86
N VAL A 121 6.62 2.83 -7.00
CA VAL A 121 6.03 3.56 -5.88
C VAL A 121 5.41 2.58 -4.89
N GLY A 122 4.62 1.63 -5.38
CA GLY A 122 4.00 0.62 -4.55
C GLY A 122 5.00 -0.24 -3.78
N LEU A 123 6.19 -0.49 -4.35
CA LEU A 123 7.26 -1.18 -3.64
C LEU A 123 7.74 -0.36 -2.45
N VAL A 124 8.03 0.92 -2.67
CA VAL A 124 8.49 1.82 -1.61
C VAL A 124 7.42 1.97 -0.52
N GLU A 125 6.18 2.20 -0.91
CA GLU A 125 5.03 2.30 -0.01
C GLU A 125 4.84 1.04 0.84
N ALA A 126 4.75 -0.13 0.20
CA ALA A 126 4.54 -1.39 0.91
C ALA A 126 5.68 -1.68 1.91
N LEU A 127 6.94 -1.39 1.53
CA LEU A 127 8.08 -1.54 2.42
C LEU A 127 8.04 -0.54 3.59
N VAL A 128 7.72 0.73 3.35
CA VAL A 128 7.66 1.74 4.43
C VAL A 128 6.51 1.45 5.39
N VAL A 129 5.33 1.17 4.87
CA VAL A 129 4.10 0.90 5.62
C VAL A 129 4.26 -0.35 6.48
N SER A 130 4.89 -1.41 5.97
CA SER A 130 5.15 -2.62 6.75
C SER A 130 6.12 -2.35 7.92
N GLN A 131 7.12 -1.48 7.74
CA GLN A 131 8.02 -1.08 8.84
C GLN A 131 7.29 -0.25 9.90
N ILE A 132 6.48 0.72 9.50
CA ILE A 132 5.67 1.54 10.42
C ILE A 132 4.76 0.64 11.25
N GLY A 133 4.04 -0.24 10.58
CA GLY A 133 3.14 -1.19 11.20
C GLY A 133 3.85 -2.14 12.17
N ALA A 134 5.00 -2.69 11.76
CA ALA A 134 5.84 -3.53 12.61
C ALA A 134 6.41 -2.81 13.83
N TYR A 135 6.81 -1.55 13.66
CA TYR A 135 7.35 -0.71 14.73
C TYR A 135 6.30 -0.41 15.80
N LEU A 136 5.03 -0.24 15.42
CA LEU A 136 3.92 0.00 16.34
C LEU A 136 3.38 -1.29 16.95
N TYR A 137 3.53 -2.41 16.24
CA TYR A 137 3.29 -3.75 16.75
C TYR A 137 4.46 -4.26 17.61
N ARG A 138 4.70 -3.58 18.75
CA ARG A 138 5.62 -4.05 19.80
C ARG A 138 4.87 -4.93 20.78
N ASP A 139 5.17 -6.23 20.81
CA ASP A 139 4.75 -7.05 21.95
C ASP A 139 5.80 -6.99 23.06
#